data_AF-A0A9D1L906-F1
#
_entry.id   AF-A0A9D1L906-F1
#
_cell.length_a   1.000
_cell.length_b   1.000
_cell.length_c   1.000
_cell.angle_alpha   90.00
_cell.angle_beta   90.00
_cell.angle_gamma   90.00
#
_symmetry.space_group_name_H-M   'P 1'
#
loop_
_entity.id
_entity.type
_entity.pdbx_description
1 polymer ?
#
loop_
_entity_poly.entity_id
_entity_poly.type
_entity_poly.pdbx_seq_one_letter_code
_entity_poly.pdbx_strand_id
1 'polypeptide(L)'
;MNRKRKSILLAMAAISAAAIIALLYHFNYLPHPRYSGQAFGIDTYVSTVDMDVDGIDDQSDILLSAREYVSQRPRYKSVYYGSGYPDDQYGVCTDVVAFGALGAGYDLMELVNEDIVSHPDIYDIEIIDKNIDFRRVGNLNIYFNRNSLSLTTDINQIGQWQGGDIVVFSDHIGIVSDNRNRRGIPFVIHHAHPMQLFYEEDILESHDDIIGHYRLS
;
A
#
# COMPACT_ATOMS: atom_id res chain seq x y z
N MET A 1 11.80 -46.16 24.25
CA MET A 1 11.96 -45.70 22.85
C MET A 1 13.42 -45.74 22.44
N ASN A 2 13.79 -46.50 21.40
CA ASN A 2 15.18 -46.64 20.92
C ASN A 2 15.76 -45.26 20.51
N ARG A 3 17.04 -45.00 20.81
CA ARG A 3 17.78 -43.77 20.46
C ARG A 3 17.54 -43.36 18.99
N LYS A 4 17.54 -44.31 18.05
CA LYS A 4 17.26 -44.02 16.63
C LYS A 4 15.86 -43.40 16.41
N ARG A 5 14.83 -43.93 17.08
CA ARG A 5 13.46 -43.41 16.99
C ARG A 5 13.32 -42.03 17.64
N LYS A 6 14.04 -41.76 18.74
CA LYS A 6 14.15 -40.41 19.34
C LYS A 6 14.78 -39.41 18.38
N SER A 7 15.91 -39.77 17.75
CA SER A 7 16.60 -38.90 16.79
C SER A 7 15.74 -38.59 15.56
N ILE A 8 15.02 -39.58 15.01
CA ILE A 8 14.10 -39.36 13.89
C ILE A 8 12.96 -38.41 14.28
N LEU A 9 12.35 -38.61 15.46
CA LEU A 9 11.28 -37.73 15.94
C LEU A 9 11.77 -36.28 16.15
N LEU A 10 12.98 -36.09 16.68
CA LEU A 10 13.58 -34.76 16.83
C LEU A 10 13.86 -34.10 15.47
N ALA A 11 14.37 -34.86 14.50
CA ALA A 11 14.60 -34.35 13.15
C ALA A 11 13.29 -33.94 12.46
N MET A 12 12.24 -34.76 12.56
CA MET A 12 10.92 -34.40 12.02
C MET A 12 10.35 -33.15 12.70
N ALA A 13 10.44 -33.06 14.03
CA ALA A 13 10.00 -31.87 14.75
C ALA A 13 10.75 -30.60 14.34
N ALA A 14 12.07 -30.69 14.12
CA ALA A 14 12.88 -29.57 13.65
C ALA A 14 12.48 -29.13 12.22
N ILE A 15 12.23 -30.08 11.32
CA ILE A 15 11.76 -29.80 9.96
C ILE A 15 10.38 -29.13 10.00
N SER A 16 9.45 -29.66 10.79
CA SER A 16 8.13 -29.06 10.95
C SER A 16 8.21 -27.64 11.53
N ALA A 17 9.07 -27.41 12.53
CA ALA A 17 9.27 -26.08 13.10
C ALA A 17 9.86 -25.11 12.06
N ALA A 18 10.86 -25.52 11.28
CA ALA A 18 11.43 -24.70 10.22
C ALA A 18 10.39 -24.37 9.13
N ALA A 19 9.55 -25.33 8.75
CA ALA A 19 8.46 -25.09 7.80
C ALA A 19 7.42 -24.10 8.34
N ILE A 20 7.04 -24.21 9.62
CA ILE A 20 6.14 -23.25 10.27
C ILE A 20 6.77 -21.85 10.29
N ILE A 21 8.04 -21.72 10.64
CA ILE A 21 8.74 -20.42 10.64
C ILE A 21 8.77 -19.84 9.22
N ALA A 22 9.06 -20.64 8.21
CA ALA A 22 9.06 -20.21 6.82
C ALA A 22 7.68 -19.74 6.36
N LEU A 23 6.61 -20.45 6.76
CA LEU A 23 5.23 -20.05 6.48
C LEU A 23 4.88 -18.74 7.19
N LEU A 24 5.21 -18.60 8.49
CA LEU A 24 4.95 -17.37 9.23
C LEU A 24 5.73 -16.17 8.66
N TYR A 25 6.95 -16.40 8.17
CA TYR A 25 7.72 -15.38 7.45
C TYR A 25 7.04 -15.01 6.13
N HIS A 26 6.71 -16.00 5.29
CA HIS A 26 6.06 -15.78 4.00
C HIS A 26 4.72 -15.03 4.11
N PHE A 27 3.92 -15.30 5.14
CA PHE A 27 2.64 -14.64 5.38
C PHE A 27 2.76 -13.38 6.26
N ASN A 28 3.94 -12.75 6.34
CA ASN A 28 4.18 -11.50 7.08
C ASN A 28 3.83 -11.53 8.58
N TYR A 29 3.66 -12.72 9.19
CA TYR A 29 3.49 -12.87 10.64
C TYR A 29 4.79 -12.70 11.43
N LEU A 30 5.95 -12.80 10.75
CA LEU A 30 7.26 -12.48 11.30
C LEU A 30 7.81 -11.21 10.65
N PRO A 31 8.54 -10.37 11.41
CA PRO A 31 9.13 -9.16 10.86
C PRO A 31 10.19 -9.49 9.81
N HIS A 32 10.13 -8.76 8.69
CA HIS A 32 11.14 -8.80 7.63
C HIS A 32 12.25 -7.77 7.91
N PRO A 33 13.53 -8.07 7.57
CA PRO A 33 14.60 -7.08 7.61
C PRO A 33 14.29 -5.90 6.67
N ARG A 34 14.51 -4.68 7.15
CA ARG A 34 14.27 -3.44 6.41
C ARG A 34 15.57 -2.74 6.08
N TYR A 35 15.67 -2.26 4.85
CA TYR A 35 16.82 -1.55 4.31
C TYR A 35 16.34 -0.24 3.69
N SER A 36 17.16 0.81 3.74
CA SER A 36 16.85 2.06 3.04
C SER A 36 17.25 1.98 1.56
N GLY A 37 16.74 2.91 0.73
CA GLY A 37 17.13 3.02 -0.68
C GLY A 37 18.64 3.16 -0.88
N GLN A 38 19.33 3.87 0.03
CA GLN A 38 20.78 4.10 -0.05
C GLN A 38 21.59 2.80 0.03
N ALA A 39 21.08 1.76 0.69
CA ALA A 39 21.73 0.45 0.72
C ALA A 39 21.82 -0.22 -0.67
N PHE A 40 21.01 0.24 -1.62
CA PHE A 40 20.96 -0.21 -3.02
C PHE A 40 21.44 0.86 -4.01
N GLY A 41 22.00 1.98 -3.52
CA GLY A 41 22.40 3.11 -4.37
C GLY A 41 21.21 3.85 -5.00
N ILE A 42 20.06 3.84 -4.34
CA ILE A 42 18.86 4.57 -4.77
C ILE A 42 18.74 5.84 -3.94
N ASP A 43 18.81 6.98 -4.62
CA ASP A 43 18.51 8.28 -4.02
C ASP A 43 17.00 8.42 -3.83
N THR A 44 16.59 9.04 -2.73
CA THR A 44 15.19 9.35 -2.45
C THR A 44 14.69 10.39 -3.45
N TYR A 45 13.60 10.09 -4.13
CA TYR A 45 12.90 11.08 -4.95
C TYR A 45 12.31 12.18 -4.06
N VAL A 46 12.43 13.43 -4.51
CA VAL A 46 11.85 14.62 -3.87
C VAL A 46 11.01 15.30 -4.93
N SER A 47 9.72 15.47 -4.66
CA SER A 47 8.81 16.19 -5.55
C SER A 47 9.27 17.63 -5.73
N THR A 48 9.05 18.18 -6.92
CA THR A 48 9.24 19.62 -7.16
C THR A 48 8.00 20.44 -6.78
N VAL A 49 6.96 19.75 -6.30
CA VAL A 49 5.67 20.32 -5.92
C VAL A 49 5.45 20.06 -4.42
N ASP A 50 4.85 21.06 -3.80
CA ASP A 50 4.41 21.15 -2.42
C ASP A 50 3.03 21.81 -2.51
N MET A 51 2.00 20.98 -2.64
CA MET A 51 0.65 21.39 -3.00
C MET A 51 -0.07 22.08 -1.85
N ASP A 52 0.17 21.66 -0.61
CA ASP A 52 -0.44 22.27 0.58
C ASP A 52 0.40 23.42 1.19
N VAL A 53 1.62 23.62 0.67
CA VAL A 53 2.53 24.75 0.96
C VAL A 53 3.00 24.72 2.41
N ASP A 54 3.24 23.52 2.95
CA ASP A 54 3.70 23.32 4.33
C ASP A 54 5.24 23.25 4.45
N GLY A 55 5.95 23.19 3.32
CA GLY A 55 7.40 23.13 3.23
C GLY A 55 7.99 21.71 3.15
N ILE A 56 7.14 20.69 3.11
CA ILE A 56 7.46 19.31 2.76
C ILE A 56 7.02 19.07 1.30
N ASP A 57 7.73 18.21 0.58
CA ASP A 57 7.38 17.90 -0.80
C ASP A 57 6.28 16.83 -0.85
N ASP A 58 5.38 16.88 -1.85
CA ASP A 58 4.19 16.02 -1.91
C ASP A 58 4.50 14.53 -1.73
N GLN A 59 5.64 14.06 -2.27
CA GLN A 59 6.03 12.66 -2.16
C GLN A 59 6.27 12.27 -0.70
N SER A 60 6.99 13.13 0.02
CA SER A 60 7.26 12.96 1.44
C SER A 60 5.98 13.05 2.25
N ASP A 61 5.07 13.98 1.93
CA ASP A 61 3.79 14.12 2.65
C ASP A 61 2.87 12.94 2.48
N ILE A 62 2.76 12.39 1.26
CA ILE A 62 1.96 11.17 1.03
C ILE A 62 2.48 10.02 1.90
N LEU A 63 3.80 9.83 1.93
CA LEU A 63 4.42 8.76 2.70
C LEU A 63 4.23 8.97 4.22
N LEU A 64 4.45 10.19 4.72
CA LEU A 64 4.32 10.53 6.13
C LEU A 64 2.86 10.44 6.59
N SER A 65 1.93 10.93 5.78
CA SER A 65 0.50 10.94 6.09
C SER A 65 -0.11 9.53 6.05
N ALA A 66 0.31 8.69 5.11
CA ALA A 66 -0.07 7.28 5.11
C ALA A 66 0.42 6.56 6.38
N ARG A 67 1.65 6.86 6.83
CA ARG A 67 2.20 6.34 8.09
C ARG A 67 1.44 6.85 9.31
N GLU A 68 1.13 8.14 9.35
CA GLU A 68 0.36 8.75 10.43
C GLU A 68 -1.02 8.11 10.55
N TYR A 69 -1.72 7.92 9.43
CA TYR A 69 -3.01 7.22 9.40
C TYR A 69 -2.92 5.80 9.97
N VAL A 70 -2.00 4.96 9.47
CA VAL A 70 -1.89 3.58 9.95
C VAL A 70 -1.36 3.48 11.39
N SER A 71 -0.67 4.51 11.89
CA SER A 71 -0.23 4.61 13.29
C SER A 71 -1.40 4.63 14.28
N GLN A 72 -2.56 5.12 13.84
CA GLN A 72 -3.82 5.12 14.61
C GLN A 72 -4.42 3.72 14.74
N ARG A 73 -3.87 2.73 14.04
CA ARG A 73 -4.28 1.31 14.04
C ARG A 73 -5.76 1.10 13.67
N PRO A 74 -6.21 1.60 12.50
CA PRO A 74 -7.59 1.43 12.06
C PRO A 74 -7.94 -0.05 11.91
N ARG A 75 -9.10 -0.46 12.40
CA ARG A 75 -9.58 -1.84 12.27
C ARG A 75 -10.23 -2.04 10.91
N TYR A 76 -9.99 -3.18 10.29
CA TYR A 76 -10.60 -3.47 8.99
C TYR A 76 -12.12 -3.55 9.10
N LYS A 77 -12.80 -2.68 8.36
CA LYS A 77 -14.26 -2.76 8.18
C LYS A 77 -14.68 -1.94 6.97
N SER A 78 -15.37 -2.58 6.03
CA SER A 78 -16.00 -1.89 4.91
C SER A 78 -17.31 -1.25 5.37
N VAL A 79 -17.31 0.07 5.53
CA VAL A 79 -18.45 0.89 5.98
C VAL A 79 -18.63 2.07 5.04
N TYR A 80 -19.87 2.46 4.77
CA TYR A 80 -20.18 3.72 4.10
C TYR A 80 -20.17 4.88 5.11
N TYR A 81 -19.47 5.96 4.79
CA TYR A 81 -19.40 7.17 5.61
C TYR A 81 -20.07 8.32 4.88
N GLY A 82 -21.09 8.93 5.48
CA GLY A 82 -21.78 10.07 4.86
C GLY A 82 -20.90 11.33 4.73
N SER A 83 -19.78 11.38 5.46
CA SER A 83 -18.71 12.38 5.36
C SER A 83 -17.66 12.04 4.28
N GLY A 84 -17.74 10.88 3.64
CA GLY A 84 -16.69 10.33 2.78
C GLY A 84 -15.60 9.62 3.56
N TYR A 85 -14.91 10.34 4.45
CA TYR A 85 -13.79 9.81 5.23
C TYR A 85 -14.24 9.13 6.54
N PRO A 86 -13.57 8.03 6.94
CA PRO A 86 -13.82 7.38 8.23
C PRO A 86 -13.33 8.23 9.41
N ASP A 87 -14.12 8.27 10.49
CA ASP A 87 -13.83 9.01 11.73
C ASP A 87 -13.94 8.13 13.00
N ASP A 88 -14.11 6.82 12.83
CA ASP A 88 -14.51 5.88 13.89
C ASP A 88 -13.49 4.75 14.15
N GLN A 89 -12.22 4.99 13.77
CA GLN A 89 -11.10 4.02 13.84
C GLN A 89 -11.30 2.75 13.00
N TYR A 90 -12.18 2.76 12.00
CA TYR A 90 -12.23 1.74 10.97
C TYR A 90 -11.68 2.26 9.64
N GLY A 91 -11.35 1.34 8.75
CA GLY A 91 -10.95 1.67 7.39
C GLY A 91 -10.67 0.45 6.53
N VAL A 92 -10.28 0.71 5.30
CA VAL A 92 -9.88 -0.27 4.27
C VAL A 92 -8.64 0.22 3.53
N CYS A 93 -8.22 -0.50 2.49
CA CYS A 93 -7.01 -0.21 1.72
C CYS A 93 -7.01 1.17 1.06
N THR A 94 -8.15 1.58 0.48
CA THR A 94 -8.31 2.88 -0.17
C THR A 94 -8.19 4.05 0.80
N ASP A 95 -8.54 3.87 2.07
CA ASP A 95 -8.41 4.91 3.10
C ASP A 95 -6.93 5.24 3.37
N VAL A 96 -6.02 4.25 3.29
CA VAL A 96 -4.57 4.50 3.43
C VAL A 96 -4.07 5.46 2.36
N VAL A 97 -4.50 5.24 1.11
CA VAL A 97 -4.14 6.10 -0.03
C VAL A 97 -4.83 7.45 0.07
N ALA A 98 -6.11 7.48 0.48
CA ALA A 98 -6.88 8.71 0.59
C ALA A 98 -6.35 9.64 1.67
N PHE A 99 -5.97 9.14 2.85
CA PHE A 99 -5.31 9.95 3.88
C PHE A 99 -3.87 10.32 3.52
N GLY A 100 -3.15 9.45 2.80
CA GLY A 100 -1.84 9.78 2.24
C GLY A 100 -1.92 11.00 1.31
N ALA A 101 -2.77 10.91 0.29
CA ALA A 101 -3.00 12.00 -0.67
C ALA A 101 -3.54 13.27 0.00
N LEU A 102 -4.50 13.15 0.92
CA LEU A 102 -5.10 14.29 1.61
C LEU A 102 -4.07 15.09 2.41
N GLY A 103 -3.10 14.41 3.04
CA GLY A 103 -2.04 15.07 3.78
C GLY A 103 -1.00 15.77 2.92
N ALA A 104 -1.00 15.55 1.61
CA ALA A 104 -0.24 16.33 0.62
C ALA A 104 -1.15 17.34 -0.11
N GLY A 105 -2.35 17.64 0.41
CA GLY A 105 -3.29 18.58 -0.20
C GLY A 105 -4.19 18.02 -1.32
N TYR A 106 -4.07 16.74 -1.66
CA TYR A 106 -4.89 16.10 -2.69
C TYR A 106 -6.14 15.42 -2.08
N ASP A 107 -7.25 16.15 -2.02
CA ASP A 107 -8.55 15.59 -1.60
C ASP A 107 -9.13 14.67 -2.69
N LEU A 108 -8.84 13.37 -2.59
CA LEU A 108 -9.33 12.37 -3.54
C LEU A 108 -10.86 12.30 -3.60
N MET A 109 -11.59 12.66 -2.54
CA MET A 109 -13.05 12.66 -2.58
C MET A 109 -13.57 13.66 -3.61
N GLU A 110 -13.01 14.86 -3.61
CA GLU A 110 -13.38 15.92 -4.57
C GLU A 110 -12.77 15.65 -5.94
N LEU A 111 -11.47 15.34 -6.01
CA LEU A 111 -10.75 15.16 -7.27
C LEU A 111 -11.28 13.99 -8.11
N VAL A 112 -11.57 12.84 -7.48
CA VAL A 112 -12.14 11.69 -8.20
C VAL A 112 -13.57 12.00 -8.65
N ASN A 113 -14.36 12.68 -7.81
CA ASN A 113 -15.71 13.09 -8.20
C ASN A 113 -15.70 14.07 -9.38
N GLU A 114 -14.76 15.01 -9.43
CA GLU A 114 -14.59 15.94 -10.55
C GLU A 114 -14.25 15.22 -11.86
N ASP A 115 -13.34 14.22 -11.83
CA ASP A 115 -13.02 13.44 -13.03
C ASP A 115 -14.19 12.53 -13.44
N ILE A 116 -14.92 11.92 -12.49
CA ILE A 116 -16.14 11.13 -12.78
C ILE A 116 -17.21 11.99 -13.43
N VAL A 117 -17.48 13.19 -12.91
CA VAL A 117 -18.49 14.10 -13.49
C VAL A 117 -18.08 14.57 -14.88
N SER A 118 -16.79 14.77 -15.11
CA SER A 118 -16.27 15.22 -16.41
C SER A 118 -16.19 14.10 -17.45
N HIS A 119 -16.02 12.85 -17.00
CA HIS A 119 -15.81 11.67 -17.85
C HIS A 119 -16.61 10.46 -17.34
N PRO A 120 -17.95 10.52 -17.25
CA PRO A 120 -18.74 9.46 -16.61
C PRO A 120 -18.71 8.13 -17.37
N ASP A 121 -18.38 8.13 -18.66
CA ASP A 121 -18.41 6.97 -19.56
C ASP A 121 -17.25 5.98 -19.35
N ILE A 122 -16.18 6.39 -18.68
CA ILE A 122 -15.02 5.53 -18.40
C ILE A 122 -15.11 4.86 -17.02
N TYR A 123 -16.06 5.26 -16.18
CA TYR A 123 -16.29 4.70 -14.85
C TYR A 123 -17.51 3.77 -14.87
N ASP A 124 -17.39 2.60 -14.25
CA ASP A 124 -18.49 1.65 -14.10
C ASP A 124 -19.35 2.01 -12.86
N ILE A 125 -20.07 3.14 -12.95
CA ILE A 125 -20.85 3.71 -11.84
C ILE A 125 -22.29 3.96 -12.29
N GLU A 126 -23.25 3.32 -11.63
CA GLU A 126 -24.68 3.56 -11.88
C GLU A 126 -25.18 4.87 -11.25
N ILE A 127 -24.73 5.17 -10.03
CA ILE A 127 -25.12 6.35 -9.26
C ILE A 127 -23.86 6.96 -8.68
N ILE A 128 -23.51 8.15 -9.15
CA ILE A 128 -22.36 8.92 -8.65
C ILE A 128 -22.63 9.31 -7.19
N ASP A 129 -21.69 8.96 -6.32
CA ASP A 129 -21.68 9.31 -4.92
C ASP A 129 -20.24 9.58 -4.48
N LYS A 130 -19.92 10.88 -4.41
CA LYS A 130 -18.59 11.34 -4.02
C LYS A 130 -18.11 10.79 -2.69
N ASN A 131 -18.99 10.43 -1.77
CA ASN A 131 -18.61 9.92 -0.45
C ASN A 131 -18.10 8.46 -0.48
N ILE A 132 -18.27 7.75 -1.59
CA ILE A 132 -17.85 6.34 -1.69
C ILE A 132 -17.04 6.04 -2.95
N ASP A 133 -17.17 6.84 -4.01
CA ASP A 133 -16.54 6.53 -5.30
C ASP A 133 -15.00 6.57 -5.24
N PHE A 134 -14.42 7.51 -4.49
CA PHE A 134 -12.97 7.56 -4.25
C PHE A 134 -12.46 6.39 -3.37
N ARG A 135 -13.37 5.63 -2.75
CA ARG A 135 -13.04 4.48 -1.91
C ARG A 135 -13.16 3.16 -2.67
N ARG A 136 -13.30 3.20 -4.00
CA ARG A 136 -13.29 2.04 -4.90
C ARG A 136 -11.95 1.92 -5.61
N VAL A 137 -11.29 0.76 -5.49
CA VAL A 137 -9.98 0.50 -6.12
C VAL A 137 -10.02 0.73 -7.63
N GLY A 138 -11.06 0.23 -8.31
CA GLY A 138 -11.23 0.43 -9.76
C GLY A 138 -11.31 1.91 -10.16
N ASN A 139 -12.08 2.71 -9.43
CA ASN A 139 -12.20 4.14 -9.70
C ASN A 139 -10.88 4.87 -9.46
N LEU A 140 -10.19 4.56 -8.36
CA LEU A 140 -8.87 5.12 -8.08
C LEU A 140 -7.85 4.77 -9.16
N ASN A 141 -7.87 3.52 -9.67
CA ASN A 141 -6.99 3.13 -10.76
C ASN A 141 -7.20 3.96 -12.02
N ILE A 142 -8.47 4.18 -12.40
CA ILE A 142 -8.83 5.02 -13.56
C ILE A 142 -8.37 6.46 -13.33
N TYR A 143 -8.68 7.02 -12.16
CA TYR A 143 -8.31 8.39 -11.80
C TYR A 143 -6.79 8.60 -11.85
N PHE A 144 -6.01 7.74 -11.18
CA PHE A 144 -4.55 7.88 -11.17
C PHE A 144 -3.95 7.65 -12.56
N ASN A 145 -4.47 6.73 -13.35
CA ASN A 145 -4.00 6.54 -14.73
C ASN A 145 -4.11 7.81 -15.58
N ARG A 146 -5.11 8.65 -15.32
CA ARG A 146 -5.39 9.88 -16.07
C ARG A 146 -4.70 11.12 -15.50
N ASN A 147 -4.55 11.19 -14.18
CA ASN A 147 -4.19 12.41 -13.46
C ASN A 147 -2.84 12.33 -12.74
N SER A 148 -2.04 11.29 -12.99
CA SER A 148 -0.74 11.10 -12.35
C SER A 148 0.30 10.52 -13.31
N LEU A 149 1.57 10.48 -12.89
CA LEU A 149 2.62 9.84 -13.66
C LEU A 149 2.51 8.32 -13.52
N SER A 150 2.22 7.62 -14.62
CA SER A 150 2.28 6.15 -14.66
C SER A 150 3.72 5.66 -14.77
N LEU A 151 4.08 4.72 -13.89
CA LEU A 151 5.41 4.16 -13.75
C LEU A 151 5.43 2.67 -14.13
N THR A 152 6.62 2.08 -14.20
CA THR A 152 6.77 0.65 -14.46
C THR A 152 6.15 -0.19 -13.33
N THR A 153 5.44 -1.26 -13.70
CA THR A 153 4.95 -2.29 -12.77
C THR A 153 5.96 -3.43 -12.56
N ASP A 154 7.12 -3.37 -13.22
CA ASP A 154 8.21 -4.32 -12.99
C ASP A 154 8.91 -4.02 -11.66
N ILE A 155 8.65 -4.85 -10.66
CA ILE A 155 9.20 -4.75 -9.30
C ILE A 155 10.73 -4.91 -9.26
N ASN A 156 11.35 -5.45 -10.31
CA ASN A 156 12.81 -5.60 -10.37
C ASN A 156 13.51 -4.31 -10.80
N GLN A 157 12.77 -3.32 -11.32
CA GLN A 157 13.29 -1.98 -11.58
C GLN A 157 13.29 -1.14 -10.30
N ILE A 158 13.98 -1.63 -9.27
CA ILE A 158 13.89 -1.17 -7.88
C ILE A 158 14.07 0.35 -7.69
N GLY A 159 14.84 1.03 -8.55
CA GLY A 159 15.04 2.49 -8.50
C GLY A 159 13.84 3.31 -8.97
N GLN A 160 12.92 2.72 -9.73
CA GLN A 160 11.69 3.39 -10.22
C GLN A 160 10.60 3.47 -9.16
N TRP A 161 10.67 2.61 -8.14
CA TRP A 161 9.72 2.55 -7.04
C TRP A 161 10.23 3.39 -5.87
N GLN A 162 9.50 4.43 -5.48
CA GLN A 162 9.87 5.36 -4.43
C GLN A 162 8.81 5.38 -3.33
N GLY A 163 9.24 5.65 -2.10
CA GLY A 163 8.29 5.79 -0.99
C GLY A 163 7.32 6.94 -1.26
N GLY A 164 6.02 6.73 -1.08
CA GLY A 164 4.96 7.69 -1.43
C GLY A 164 4.28 7.40 -2.78
N ASP A 165 4.85 6.53 -3.62
CA ASP A 165 4.17 6.10 -4.85
C ASP A 165 2.92 5.29 -4.49
N ILE A 166 1.97 5.20 -5.43
CA ILE A 166 0.73 4.43 -5.26
C ILE A 166 0.86 3.15 -6.09
N VAL A 167 0.63 2.00 -5.46
CA VAL A 167 0.56 0.70 -6.13
C VAL A 167 -0.86 0.17 -6.10
N VAL A 168 -1.34 -0.28 -7.26
CA VAL A 168 -2.69 -0.81 -7.45
C VAL A 168 -2.61 -2.26 -7.92
N PHE A 169 -3.30 -3.14 -7.20
CA PHE A 169 -3.54 -4.54 -7.55
C PHE A 169 -4.98 -4.69 -8.06
N SER A 170 -5.34 -5.89 -8.53
CA SER A 170 -6.67 -6.14 -9.09
C SER A 170 -7.83 -5.72 -8.17
N ASP A 171 -7.75 -6.09 -6.88
CA ASP A 171 -8.78 -5.80 -5.87
C ASP A 171 -8.22 -5.04 -4.63
N HIS A 172 -7.01 -4.49 -4.72
CA HIS A 172 -6.32 -3.89 -3.57
C HIS A 172 -5.45 -2.69 -3.97
N ILE A 173 -5.12 -1.84 -3.01
CA ILE A 173 -4.28 -0.65 -3.24
C ILE A 173 -3.43 -0.34 -2.01
N GLY A 174 -2.30 0.32 -2.20
CA GLY A 174 -1.46 0.80 -1.10
C GLY A 174 -0.48 1.88 -1.52
N ILE A 175 0.26 2.39 -0.54
CA ILE A 175 1.36 3.33 -0.72
C ILE A 175 2.68 2.56 -0.66
N VAL A 176 3.55 2.78 -1.64
CA VAL A 176 4.90 2.22 -1.66
C VAL A 176 5.71 2.81 -0.50
N SER A 177 6.44 1.96 0.21
CA SER A 177 7.31 2.37 1.31
C SER A 177 8.73 2.68 0.83
N ASP A 178 9.45 3.53 1.57
CA ASP A 178 10.90 3.70 1.46
C ASP A 178 11.71 2.59 2.18
N ASN A 179 11.05 1.74 2.97
CA ASN A 179 11.63 0.48 3.47
C ASN A 179 11.66 -0.57 2.36
N ARG A 180 12.79 -1.25 2.22
CA ARG A 180 13.03 -2.26 1.20
C ARG A 180 13.48 -3.58 1.80
N ASN A 181 13.21 -4.67 1.09
CA ASN A 181 13.66 -5.99 1.45
C ASN A 181 15.11 -6.23 0.99
N ARG A 182 15.65 -7.44 1.20
CA ARG A 182 17.05 -7.78 0.85
C ARG A 182 17.39 -7.65 -0.63
N ARG A 183 16.39 -7.64 -1.50
CA ARG A 183 16.53 -7.49 -2.96
C ARG A 183 16.35 -6.03 -3.42
N GLY A 184 16.06 -5.11 -2.51
CA GLY A 184 15.78 -3.71 -2.84
C GLY A 184 14.33 -3.45 -3.27
N ILE A 185 13.47 -4.48 -3.25
CA ILE A 185 12.04 -4.34 -3.55
C ILE A 185 11.38 -3.66 -2.35
N PRO A 186 10.57 -2.60 -2.56
CA PRO A 186 9.97 -1.87 -1.46
C PRO A 186 8.82 -2.65 -0.80
N PHE A 187 8.61 -2.35 0.47
CA PHE A 187 7.42 -2.75 1.20
C PHE A 187 6.23 -1.91 0.72
N VAL A 188 5.02 -2.31 1.10
CA VAL A 188 3.80 -1.55 0.85
C VAL A 188 3.14 -1.21 2.17
N ILE A 189 2.67 0.02 2.33
CA ILE A 189 1.79 0.48 3.41
C ILE A 189 0.35 0.31 2.92
N HIS A 190 -0.40 -0.57 3.56
CA HIS A 190 -1.75 -0.95 3.13
C HIS A 190 -2.57 -1.53 4.29
N HIS A 191 -3.88 -1.65 4.06
CA HIS A 191 -4.82 -2.21 5.03
C HIS A 191 -5.73 -3.24 4.36
N ALA A 192 -5.41 -4.53 4.50
CA ALA A 192 -5.99 -5.59 3.68
C ALA A 192 -7.13 -6.36 4.36
N HIS A 193 -7.00 -6.71 5.65
CA HIS A 193 -7.97 -7.59 6.30
C HIS A 193 -7.91 -7.57 7.85
N PRO A 194 -8.93 -8.09 8.57
CA PRO A 194 -9.00 -8.03 10.03
C PRO A 194 -7.87 -8.71 10.81
N MET A 195 -7.18 -9.68 10.21
CA MET A 195 -6.09 -10.44 10.85
C MET A 195 -4.69 -9.90 10.53
N GLN A 196 -4.59 -8.73 9.90
CA GLN A 196 -3.31 -8.16 9.47
C GLN A 196 -2.54 -7.69 10.71
N LEU A 197 -1.27 -8.10 10.84
CA LEU A 197 -0.47 -7.76 12.02
C LEU A 197 0.28 -6.44 11.86
N PHE A 198 0.76 -6.17 10.64
CA PHE A 198 1.54 -5.00 10.28
C PHE A 198 0.89 -4.32 9.07
N TYR A 199 0.84 -2.99 9.05
CA TYR A 199 0.33 -2.26 7.88
C TYR A 199 1.39 -2.07 6.80
N GLU A 200 2.67 -2.27 7.14
CA GLU A 200 3.81 -2.12 6.24
C GLU A 200 4.45 -3.50 6.04
N GLU A 201 4.13 -4.15 4.91
CA GLU A 201 4.42 -5.56 4.63
C GLU A 201 5.20 -5.74 3.32
N ASP A 202 5.98 -6.82 3.24
CA ASP A 202 6.70 -7.22 2.04
C ASP A 202 5.77 -8.10 1.21
N ILE A 203 5.05 -7.49 0.25
CA ILE A 203 3.99 -8.16 -0.50
C ILE A 203 4.17 -8.14 -2.02
N LEU A 204 5.03 -7.26 -2.56
CA LEU A 204 5.15 -7.08 -4.02
C LEU A 204 5.58 -8.36 -4.74
N GLU A 205 6.44 -9.18 -4.13
CA GLU A 205 6.87 -10.46 -4.71
C GLU A 205 5.84 -11.59 -4.57
N SER A 206 4.84 -11.43 -3.70
CA SER A 206 3.76 -12.41 -3.49
C SER A 206 2.52 -12.15 -4.36
N HIS A 207 2.52 -11.05 -5.12
CA HIS A 207 1.42 -10.63 -5.99
C HIS A 207 1.85 -10.70 -7.46
N ASP A 208 0.98 -11.25 -8.31
CA ASP A 208 1.13 -11.29 -9.77
C ASP A 208 0.09 -10.43 -10.50
N ASP A 209 -0.67 -9.63 -9.74
CA ASP A 209 -1.84 -8.88 -10.18
C ASP A 209 -1.68 -7.36 -10.03
N ILE A 210 -0.46 -6.85 -10.08
CA ILE A 210 -0.18 -5.40 -10.12
C ILE A 210 -0.70 -4.85 -11.46
N ILE A 211 -1.68 -3.96 -11.39
CA ILE A 211 -2.32 -3.32 -12.55
C ILE A 211 -1.97 -1.84 -12.70
N GLY A 212 -1.36 -1.23 -11.68
CA GLY A 212 -0.98 0.18 -11.71
C GLY A 212 0.14 0.52 -10.73
N HIS A 213 0.98 1.46 -11.13
CA HIS A 213 1.99 2.09 -10.29
C HIS A 213 2.08 3.56 -10.70
N TYR A 214 1.86 4.46 -9.74
CA TYR A 214 1.58 5.86 -10.00
C TYR A 214 2.32 6.78 -9.04
N ARG A 215 2.64 7.99 -9.51
CA ARG A 215 3.21 9.07 -8.70
C ARG A 215 2.41 10.35 -8.89
N LEU A 216 1.94 10.93 -7.78
CA LEU A 216 1.33 12.27 -7.77
C LEU A 216 2.43 13.32 -7.97
N SER A 217 2.12 14.35 -8.74
CA SER A 217 3.04 15.42 -9.16
C SER A 217 2.33 16.72 -9.41
#